data_AF-A0A1C6CWQ2-F1
#
_entry.id   AF-A0A1C6CWQ2-F1
#
_cell.length_a   1.000
_cell.length_b   1.000
_cell.length_c   1.000
_cell.angle_alpha   90.00
_cell.angle_beta   90.00
_cell.angle_gamma   90.00
#
_symmetry.space_group_name_H-M   'P 1'
#
loop_
_entity.id
_entity.type
_entity.pdbx_description
1 polymer ?
#
loop_
_entity_poly.entity_id
_entity_poly.type
_entity_poly.pdbx_seq_one_letter_code
_entity_poly.pdbx_strand_id
1 'polypeptide(L)'
;MNSLSDVMGGWGIWKTVNGEKQLTTECIENVIMMVPFSAAVLCSFGKKIGNGWKKILWQSGRIAFIFSISIEILQLLLRLGTFQLSDIFYNTVGGMIGGLIYCAVMKARKRL
;
A
#
# COMPACT_ATOMS: atom_id res chain seq x y z
N MET A 1 -16.69 -19.78 -3.72
CA MET A 1 -16.89 -18.48 -3.03
C MET A 1 -16.78 -17.39 -4.09
N ASN A 2 -17.68 -16.41 -4.08
CA ASN A 2 -17.71 -15.36 -5.10
C ASN A 2 -16.65 -14.32 -4.75
N SER A 3 -15.56 -14.23 -5.53
CA SER A 3 -14.41 -13.38 -5.20
C SER A 3 -14.69 -11.87 -5.28
N LEU A 4 -15.88 -11.50 -5.78
CA LEU A 4 -16.42 -10.14 -5.83
C LEU A 4 -17.50 -9.87 -4.77
N SER A 5 -17.77 -10.79 -3.85
CA SER A 5 -18.84 -10.59 -2.85
C SER A 5 -18.48 -9.59 -1.75
N ASP A 6 -17.19 -9.33 -1.52
CA ASP A 6 -16.69 -8.51 -0.40
C ASP A 6 -15.84 -7.32 -0.89
N VAL A 7 -16.20 -6.75 -2.05
CA VAL A 7 -15.44 -5.66 -2.70
C VAL A 7 -15.32 -4.40 -1.82
N MET A 8 -16.36 -4.14 -1.02
CA MET A 8 -16.41 -3.03 -0.06
C MET A 8 -16.07 -3.48 1.37
N GLY A 9 -15.50 -4.67 1.55
CA GLY A 9 -15.05 -5.19 2.84
C GLY A 9 -13.74 -4.57 3.32
N GLY A 10 -13.30 -4.93 4.52
CA GLY A 10 -11.92 -4.67 4.98
C GLY A 10 -11.58 -3.25 5.44
N TRP A 11 -12.56 -2.33 5.57
CA TRP A 11 -12.31 -0.95 6.03
C TRP A 11 -11.95 -0.81 7.52
N GLY A 12 -12.06 -1.88 8.29
CA GLY A 12 -11.84 -1.86 9.74
C GLY A 12 -11.02 -3.05 10.19
N ILE A 13 -10.42 -2.90 11.38
CA ILE A 13 -9.67 -3.97 12.08
C ILE A 13 -10.59 -4.99 12.76
N TRP A 14 -11.92 -4.85 12.63
CA TRP A 14 -12.91 -5.71 13.25
C TRP A 14 -13.86 -6.25 12.20
N LYS A 15 -13.99 -7.58 12.11
CA LYS A 15 -14.99 -8.26 11.30
C LYS A 15 -15.89 -9.11 12.20
N THR A 16 -17.20 -8.94 12.08
CA THR A 16 -18.15 -9.79 12.82
C THR A 16 -18.36 -11.06 12.03
N VAL A 17 -17.92 -12.19 12.56
CA VAL A 17 -18.13 -13.52 11.97
C VAL A 17 -18.91 -14.35 12.97
N ASN A 18 -20.10 -14.84 12.58
CA ASN A 18 -20.99 -15.63 13.45
C ASN A 18 -21.32 -14.96 14.81
N GLY A 19 -21.43 -13.63 14.85
CA GLY A 19 -21.77 -12.87 16.06
C GLY A 19 -20.58 -12.53 16.97
N GLU A 20 -19.39 -13.05 16.68
CA GLU A 20 -18.15 -12.69 17.38
C GLU A 20 -17.35 -11.65 16.60
N LYS A 21 -16.76 -10.67 17.31
CA LYS A 21 -15.84 -9.70 16.72
C LYS A 21 -14.46 -10.33 16.60
N GLN A 22 -14.05 -10.64 15.39
CA GLN A 22 -12.69 -11.08 15.10
C GLN A 22 -11.84 -9.89 14.65
N LEU A 23 -10.59 -9.88 15.11
CA LEU A 23 -9.60 -8.88 14.75
C LEU A 23 -9.00 -9.24 13.39
N THR A 24 -9.11 -8.34 12.42
CA THR A 24 -8.54 -8.48 11.07
C THR A 24 -7.33 -7.56 10.95
N THR A 25 -6.17 -8.13 10.66
CA THR A 25 -4.89 -7.41 10.54
C THR A 25 -4.55 -7.02 9.09
N GLU A 26 -5.38 -7.43 8.14
CA GLU A 26 -5.22 -7.24 6.68
C GLU A 26 -4.87 -5.78 6.32
N CYS A 27 -5.59 -4.81 6.87
CA CYS A 27 -5.34 -3.39 6.60
C CYS A 27 -3.97 -2.89 7.08
N ILE A 28 -3.49 -3.37 8.22
CA ILE A 28 -2.18 -3.00 8.78
C ILE A 28 -1.07 -3.68 7.98
N GLU A 29 -1.27 -4.95 7.64
CA GLU A 29 -0.33 -5.73 6.85
C GLU A 29 -0.11 -5.10 5.47
N ASN A 30 -1.17 -4.68 4.79
CA ASN A 30 -1.12 -3.99 3.51
C ASN A 30 -0.32 -2.67 3.59
N VAL A 31 -0.58 -1.84 4.59
CA VAL A 31 0.23 -0.62 4.82
C VAL A 31 1.70 -0.96 5.05
N ILE A 32 2.00 -1.88 5.96
CA ILE A 32 3.37 -2.23 6.36
C ILE A 32 4.15 -2.82 5.19
N MET A 33 3.54 -3.66 4.36
CA MET A 33 4.19 -4.25 3.19
C MET A 33 4.55 -3.19 2.14
N MET A 34 3.72 -2.18 1.96
CA MET A 34 3.90 -1.20 0.89
C MET A 34 4.91 -0.07 1.23
N VAL A 35 5.19 0.12 2.52
CA VAL A 35 6.21 1.07 3.01
C VAL A 35 7.64 0.73 2.53
N PRO A 36 8.21 -0.47 2.79
CA PRO A 36 9.56 -0.82 2.34
C PRO A 36 9.64 -0.94 0.81
N PHE A 37 8.57 -1.43 0.16
CA PHE A 37 8.49 -1.47 -1.31
C PHE A 37 8.63 -0.07 -1.92
N SER A 38 7.83 0.89 -1.46
CA SER A 38 7.87 2.27 -1.93
C SER A 38 9.22 2.93 -1.68
N ALA A 39 9.80 2.73 -0.49
CA ALA A 39 11.13 3.24 -0.17
C ALA A 39 12.23 2.65 -1.07
N ALA A 40 12.18 1.36 -1.38
CA ALA A 40 13.14 0.69 -2.27
C ALA A 40 13.02 1.15 -3.73
N VAL A 41 11.78 1.33 -4.23
CA VAL A 41 11.50 1.87 -5.56
C VAL A 41 12.05 3.30 -5.67
N LEU A 42 11.75 4.15 -4.68
CA LEU A 42 12.28 5.51 -4.65
C LEU A 42 13.79 5.57 -4.44
N CYS A 43 14.41 4.62 -3.73
CA CYS A 43 15.85 4.56 -3.63
C CYS A 43 16.50 4.22 -5.00
N SER A 44 15.89 3.28 -5.73
CA SER A 44 16.39 2.83 -7.04
C SER A 44 16.19 3.89 -8.13
N PHE A 45 15.05 4.59 -8.12
CA PHE A 45 14.68 5.56 -9.16
C PHE A 45 14.73 7.02 -8.70
N GLY A 46 15.06 7.28 -7.45
CA GLY A 46 15.00 8.62 -6.83
C GLY A 46 16.00 9.61 -7.41
N LYS A 47 17.08 9.14 -8.07
CA LYS A 47 17.97 10.03 -8.82
C LYS A 47 17.34 10.58 -10.09
N LYS A 48 16.38 9.85 -10.69
CA LYS A 48 15.59 10.32 -11.86
C LYS A 48 14.40 11.18 -11.43
N ILE A 49 13.84 10.92 -10.25
CA ILE A 49 12.75 11.69 -9.66
C ILE A 49 13.36 12.93 -9.00
N GLY A 50 13.40 14.06 -9.72
CA GLY A 50 14.05 15.29 -9.24
C GLY A 50 13.62 15.75 -7.82
N ASN A 51 14.36 16.71 -7.25
CA ASN A 51 14.40 17.09 -5.82
C ASN A 51 13.10 17.62 -5.14
N GLY A 52 11.90 17.33 -5.64
CA GLY A 52 10.64 17.80 -5.03
C GLY A 52 9.94 16.74 -4.19
N TRP A 53 9.77 16.98 -2.88
CA TRP A 53 9.02 16.08 -1.98
C TRP A 53 7.59 15.79 -2.49
N LYS A 54 6.89 16.80 -3.03
CA LYS A 54 5.57 16.62 -3.65
C LYS A 54 5.61 15.66 -4.87
N LYS A 55 6.68 15.73 -5.68
CA LYS A 55 6.85 14.83 -6.84
C LYS A 55 7.14 13.41 -6.38
N ILE A 56 7.97 13.24 -5.35
CA ILE A 56 8.28 11.94 -4.75
C ILE A 56 7.00 11.28 -4.22
N LEU A 57 6.17 12.02 -3.46
CA LEU A 57 4.91 11.50 -2.93
C LEU A 57 3.89 11.16 -4.03
N TRP A 58 3.78 12.01 -5.05
CA TRP A 58 2.88 11.75 -6.17
C TRP A 58 3.29 10.49 -6.94
N GLN A 59 4.59 10.34 -7.22
CA GLN A 59 5.11 9.16 -7.92
C GLN A 59 4.98 7.90 -7.06
N SER A 60 5.29 7.98 -5.75
CA SER A 60 5.21 6.84 -4.86
C SER A 60 3.77 6.36 -4.67
N GLY A 61 2.82 7.29 -4.49
CA GLY A 61 1.39 6.98 -4.44
C GLY A 61 0.89 6.37 -5.74
N ARG A 62 1.28 6.93 -6.90
CA ARG A 62 0.88 6.38 -8.21
C ARG A 62 1.41 4.98 -8.46
N ILE A 63 2.68 4.72 -8.14
CA ILE A 63 3.28 3.39 -8.29
C ILE A 63 2.61 2.40 -7.33
N ALA A 64 2.43 2.79 -6.06
CA ALA A 64 1.77 1.94 -5.08
C ALA A 64 0.33 1.61 -5.51
N PHE A 65 -0.43 2.59 -6.02
CA PHE A 65 -1.79 2.35 -6.52
C PHE A 65 -1.84 1.33 -7.67
N ILE A 66 -1.00 1.51 -8.70
CA ILE A 66 -0.92 0.58 -9.85
C ILE A 66 -0.48 -0.82 -9.39
N PHE A 67 0.50 -0.88 -8.50
CA PHE A 67 1.00 -2.15 -7.96
C PHE A 67 -0.06 -2.85 -7.10
N SER A 68 -0.84 -2.10 -6.33
CA SER A 68 -1.95 -2.62 -5.51
C SER A 68 -3.03 -3.23 -6.40
N ILE A 69 -3.45 -2.54 -7.46
CA ILE A 69 -4.39 -3.09 -8.44
C ILE A 69 -3.83 -4.38 -9.06
N SER A 70 -2.53 -4.41 -9.35
CA SER A 70 -1.87 -5.59 -9.89
C SER A 70 -1.89 -6.76 -8.90
N ILE A 71 -1.67 -6.52 -7.60
CA ILE A 71 -1.75 -7.52 -6.54
C ILE A 71 -3.17 -8.10 -6.44
N GLU A 72 -4.19 -7.25 -6.35
CA GLU A 72 -5.60 -7.67 -6.27
C GLU A 72 -6.02 -8.52 -7.48
N ILE A 73 -5.60 -8.12 -8.69
CA ILE A 73 -5.88 -8.88 -9.92
C ILE A 73 -5.14 -10.22 -9.90
N LEU A 74 -3.88 -10.26 -9.44
CA LEU A 74 -3.12 -11.51 -9.30
C LEU A 74 -3.77 -12.45 -8.27
N GLN A 75 -4.22 -11.92 -7.12
CA GLN A 75 -4.94 -12.69 -6.09
C GLN A 75 -6.26 -13.25 -6.63
N LEU A 76 -6.98 -12.47 -7.44
CA LEU A 76 -8.21 -12.90 -8.13
C LEU A 76 -7.93 -13.99 -9.17
N LEU A 77 -6.89 -13.82 -10.01
CA LEU A 77 -6.50 -14.78 -11.04
C LEU A 77 -6.04 -16.11 -10.45
N LEU A 78 -5.25 -16.06 -9.37
CA LEU A 78 -4.75 -17.25 -8.67
C LEU A 78 -5.80 -17.86 -7.72
N ARG A 79 -6.98 -17.23 -7.58
CA ARG A 79 -8.05 -17.61 -6.64
C ARG A 79 -7.58 -17.71 -5.18
N LEU A 80 -6.57 -16.92 -4.82
CA LEU A 80 -5.95 -16.92 -3.49
C LEU A 80 -6.65 -15.97 -2.51
N GLY A 81 -7.44 -15.00 -3.02
CA GLY A 81 -8.07 -13.97 -2.18
C GLY A 81 -9.35 -13.36 -2.77
N THR A 82 -9.92 -12.42 -2.03
CA THR A 82 -11.06 -11.58 -2.45
C THR A 82 -10.56 -10.25 -2.96
N PHE A 83 -11.16 -9.72 -4.03
CA PHE A 83 -10.81 -8.38 -4.52
C PHE A 83 -11.36 -7.33 -3.56
N GLN A 84 -10.49 -6.57 -2.88
CA GLN A 84 -10.90 -5.57 -1.88
C GLN A 84 -10.40 -4.15 -2.24
N LEU A 85 -11.33 -3.18 -2.24
CA LEU A 85 -10.98 -1.78 -2.47
C LEU A 85 -10.22 -1.14 -1.29
N SER A 86 -10.50 -1.61 -0.08
CA SER A 86 -9.80 -1.21 1.15
C SER A 86 -8.32 -1.55 1.05
N ASP A 87 -7.96 -2.71 0.52
CA ASP A 87 -6.58 -3.13 0.32
C ASP A 87 -5.82 -2.23 -0.65
N ILE A 88 -6.45 -1.85 -1.77
CA ILE A 88 -5.90 -0.86 -2.71
C ILE A 88 -5.66 0.48 -2.00
N PHE A 89 -6.61 0.92 -1.17
CA PHE A 89 -6.49 2.16 -0.42
C PHE A 89 -5.35 2.11 0.61
N TYR A 90 -5.30 1.09 1.45
CA TYR A 90 -4.30 0.92 2.49
C TYR A 90 -2.88 0.75 1.92
N ASN A 91 -2.74 -0.02 0.84
CA ASN A 91 -1.46 -0.14 0.13
C ASN A 91 -1.02 1.21 -0.46
N THR A 92 -1.95 2.01 -1.00
CA THR A 92 -1.62 3.37 -1.50
C THR A 92 -1.16 4.29 -0.37
N VAL A 93 -1.83 4.23 0.79
CA VAL A 93 -1.42 4.98 2.00
C VAL A 93 -0.03 4.54 2.46
N GLY A 94 0.25 3.23 2.53
CA GLY A 94 1.57 2.70 2.83
C GLY A 94 2.64 3.18 1.85
N GLY A 95 2.31 3.25 0.55
CA GLY A 95 3.19 3.80 -0.48
C GLY A 95 3.52 5.28 -0.31
N MET A 96 2.56 6.09 0.15
CA MET A 96 2.78 7.51 0.49
C MET A 96 3.66 7.65 1.74
N ILE A 97 3.42 6.84 2.77
CA ILE A 97 4.24 6.80 4.00
C ILE A 97 5.69 6.42 3.66
N GLY A 98 5.90 5.38 2.85
CA GLY A 98 7.23 5.02 2.37
C GLY A 98 7.94 6.15 1.62
N GLY A 99 7.19 6.92 0.83
CA GLY A 99 7.71 8.12 0.15
C GLY A 99 8.10 9.26 1.09
N LEU A 100 7.33 9.48 2.16
CA LEU A 100 7.66 10.44 3.23
C LEU A 100 8.93 10.03 3.97
N ILE A 101 9.04 8.75 4.35
CA ILE A 101 10.22 8.19 5.03
C ILE A 101 11.46 8.38 4.15
N TYR A 102 11.38 8.04 2.85
CA TYR A 102 12.48 8.27 1.91
C TYR A 102 12.89 9.75 1.85
N CYS A 103 11.94 10.67 1.77
CA CYS A 103 12.23 12.11 1.78
C CYS A 103 12.94 12.53 3.08
N ALA A 104 12.49 12.06 4.23
CA ALA A 104 13.09 12.37 5.53
C ALA A 104 14.53 11.86 5.61
N VAL A 105 14.78 10.61 5.20
CA VAL A 105 16.12 10.00 5.17
C VAL A 105 17.06 10.76 4.23
N MET A 106 16.60 11.11 3.02
CA MET A 106 17.42 11.86 2.06
C MET A 106 17.74 13.27 2.54
N LYS A 107 16.82 13.92 3.26
CA LYS A 107 17.04 15.23 3.86
C LYS A 107 18.02 15.16 5.03
N ALA A 108 17.95 14.11 5.85
CA ALA A 108 18.91 13.87 6.93
C ALA A 108 20.32 13.59 6.37
N ARG A 109 20.44 12.79 5.31
CA ARG A 109 21.74 12.50 4.66
C ARG A 109 22.42 13.72 4.04
N LYS A 110 21.66 14.71 3.55
CA LYS A 110 22.24 15.97 3.04
C LYS A 110 22.72 16.92 4.15
N ARG A 111 22.32 16.67 5.40
CA ARG A 111 22.73 17.48 6.57
C ARG A 111 23.94 16.90 7.29
N LEU A 112 24.35 15.67 6.95
CA LEU A 112 25.59 15.03 7.36
C LEU A 112 26.65 15.30 6.29
#